data_AF-A0A817REA7-F1
#
_entry.id   AF-A0A817REA7-F1
#
_cell.length_a   1.000
_cell.length_b   1.000
_cell.length_c   1.000
_cell.angle_alpha   90.00
_cell.angle_beta   90.00
_cell.angle_gamma   90.00
#
_symmetry.space_group_name_H-M   'P 1'
#
loop_
_entity.id
_entity.type
_entity.pdbx_description
1 polymer ?
#
loop_
_entity_poly.entity_id
_entity_poly.type
_entity_poly.pdbx_seq_one_letter_code
_entity_poly.pdbx_strand_id
1 'polypeptide(L)'
;MLDSHYRTINGFQILVEREWIQFGHKFGDRYGHGVDSNDPNERSPVFLQWLDCIYQLMIQNETSFEFNEIFLRELAQHTYSCLYGTFLCNTDFERTTANLEKKTLGVWSLLNIQSTQFINSSFNKTIKEVLYPSCSIDNLRIWSVLYLCYMPVGSSERPSSTSTIQNENNNNDRQSTICESNGLPNLFKKMSRRRKRQDSNSTQRSVCIRFFI
;
A
#
# COMPACT_ATOMS: atom_id res chain seq x y z
N MET A 1 14.33 14.98 6.66
CA MET A 1 14.25 16.06 7.68
C MET A 1 15.27 17.16 7.42
N LEU A 2 16.56 16.82 7.30
CA LEU A 2 17.64 17.79 7.10
C LEU A 2 17.64 18.43 5.71
N ASP A 3 17.62 17.61 4.65
CA ASP A 3 17.69 18.11 3.28
C ASP A 3 16.29 18.28 2.67
N SER A 4 16.02 19.49 2.19
CA SER A 4 14.81 19.86 1.46
C SER A 4 14.66 19.17 0.11
N HIS A 5 15.77 18.73 -0.52
CA HIS A 5 15.75 18.04 -1.81
C HIS A 5 14.87 16.80 -1.75
N TYR A 6 14.99 15.99 -0.71
CA TYR A 6 14.21 14.77 -0.51
C TYR A 6 12.74 15.00 -0.17
N ARG A 7 12.30 16.26 -0.03
CA ARG A 7 10.88 16.62 0.12
C ARG A 7 10.20 16.90 -1.21
N THR A 8 10.94 16.90 -2.31
CA THR A 8 10.42 16.94 -3.69
C THR A 8 10.01 15.55 -4.17
N ILE A 9 9.12 15.44 -5.15
CA ILE A 9 8.73 14.14 -5.74
C ILE A 9 9.98 13.41 -6.25
N ASN A 10 10.80 14.08 -7.07
CA ASN A 10 12.02 13.49 -7.62
C ASN A 10 13.02 13.11 -6.53
N GLY A 11 13.28 14.01 -5.57
CA GLY A 11 14.17 13.71 -4.46
C GLY A 11 13.69 12.52 -3.64
N PHE A 12 12.39 12.42 -3.36
CA PHE A 12 11.83 11.29 -2.62
C PHE A 12 11.97 9.96 -3.37
N GLN A 13 11.78 9.95 -4.70
CA GLN A 13 12.04 8.77 -5.53
C GLN A 13 13.50 8.32 -5.44
N ILE A 14 14.44 9.28 -5.54
CA ILE A 14 15.88 9.02 -5.36
C ILE A 14 16.17 8.47 -3.96
N LEU A 15 15.54 9.01 -2.92
CA LEU A 15 15.72 8.55 -1.55
C LEU A 15 15.30 7.09 -1.40
N VAL A 16 14.14 6.71 -1.94
CA VAL A 16 13.64 5.33 -1.90
C VAL A 16 14.56 4.39 -2.69
N GLU A 17 14.94 4.77 -3.92
CA GLU A 17 15.83 3.97 -4.76
C GLU A 17 17.18 3.72 -4.09
N ARG A 18 17.78 4.74 -3.50
CA ARG A 18 19.09 4.61 -2.87
C ARG A 18 18.99 3.88 -1.54
N GLU A 19 18.27 4.44 -0.57
CA GLU A 19 18.35 3.99 0.83
C GLU A 19 17.58 2.70 1.09
N TRP A 20 16.61 2.34 0.26
CA TRP A 20 15.82 1.12 0.45
C TRP A 20 16.13 0.06 -0.60
N ILE A 21 16.15 0.43 -1.88
CA ILE A 21 16.27 -0.56 -2.95
C ILE A 21 17.74 -0.98 -3.14
N GLN A 22 18.64 -0.02 -3.39
CA GLN A 22 20.06 -0.29 -3.66
C GLN A 22 20.81 -0.74 -2.40
N PHE A 23 20.49 -0.18 -1.24
CA PHE A 23 21.08 -0.59 0.04
C PHE A 23 20.58 -1.97 0.54
N GLY A 24 19.65 -2.61 -0.17
CA GLY A 24 19.31 -4.02 0.03
C GLY A 24 18.26 -4.28 1.10
N HIS A 25 17.26 -3.41 1.24
CA HIS A 25 16.08 -3.77 2.02
C HIS A 25 15.43 -5.03 1.42
N LYS A 26 15.22 -6.04 2.26
CA LYS A 26 14.71 -7.37 1.88
C LYS A 26 13.21 -7.36 1.52
N PHE A 27 12.80 -6.58 0.52
CA PHE A 27 11.39 -6.44 0.12
C PHE A 27 10.73 -7.79 -0.18
N GLY A 28 11.44 -8.70 -0.86
CA GLY A 28 10.96 -10.05 -1.15
C GLY A 28 10.53 -10.82 0.10
N ASP A 29 11.37 -10.81 1.13
CA ASP A 29 11.14 -11.54 2.38
C ASP A 29 10.15 -10.81 3.30
N ARG A 30 10.31 -9.48 3.46
CA ARG A 30 9.48 -8.67 4.36
C ARG A 30 8.02 -8.64 3.94
N TYR A 31 7.75 -8.69 2.63
CA TYR A 31 6.41 -8.58 2.05
C TYR A 31 5.87 -9.91 1.51
N GLY A 32 6.67 -10.99 1.55
CA GLY A 32 6.24 -12.32 1.12
C GLY A 32 6.04 -12.46 -0.40
N HIS A 33 6.85 -11.75 -1.18
CA HIS A 33 6.76 -11.75 -2.65
C HIS A 33 7.55 -12.87 -3.32
N GLY A 34 8.52 -13.48 -2.62
CA GLY A 34 9.41 -14.51 -3.15
C GLY A 34 8.78 -15.90 -3.16
N VAL A 35 9.11 -16.71 -4.16
CA VAL A 35 8.72 -18.14 -4.22
C VAL A 35 9.25 -18.92 -3.00
N ASP A 36 10.40 -18.48 -2.46
CA ASP A 36 11.04 -19.05 -1.29
C ASP A 36 10.81 -18.24 0.00
N SER A 37 9.96 -17.21 -0.04
CA SER A 37 9.63 -16.34 1.12
C SER A 37 8.63 -17.01 2.07
N ASN A 38 8.96 -18.21 2.51
CA ASN A 38 8.08 -19.08 3.30
C ASN A 38 8.22 -18.89 4.80
N ASP A 39 9.26 -18.20 5.30
CA ASP A 39 9.41 -17.94 6.72
C ASP A 39 8.48 -16.79 7.15
N PRO A 40 7.39 -17.06 7.90
CA PRO A 40 6.51 -16.01 8.38
C PRO A 40 7.21 -15.06 9.36
N ASN A 41 8.30 -15.49 10.02
CA ASN A 41 9.03 -14.67 10.99
C ASN A 41 9.86 -13.56 10.32
N GLU A 42 10.14 -13.69 9.02
CA GLU A 42 10.83 -12.64 8.26
C GLU A 42 9.87 -11.52 7.82
N ARG A 43 8.54 -11.70 7.95
CA ARG A 43 7.56 -10.69 7.51
C ARG A 43 7.47 -9.55 8.50
N SER A 44 7.64 -8.32 8.00
CA SER A 44 7.55 -7.12 8.85
C SER A 44 7.31 -5.87 8.00
N PRO A 45 6.40 -4.96 8.41
CA PRO A 45 6.00 -3.79 7.63
C PRO A 45 7.00 -2.62 7.73
N VAL A 46 8.30 -2.87 7.68
CA VAL A 46 9.34 -1.86 8.00
C VAL A 46 9.30 -0.65 7.05
N PHE A 47 9.20 -0.87 5.73
CA PHE A 47 9.09 0.24 4.79
C PHE A 47 7.74 0.97 4.93
N LEU A 48 6.66 0.26 5.29
CA LEU A 48 5.37 0.88 5.56
C LEU A 48 5.40 1.76 6.81
N GLN A 49 6.05 1.30 7.88
CA GLN A 49 6.28 2.09 9.09
C GLN A 49 7.09 3.34 8.79
N TRP A 50 8.09 3.24 7.93
CA TRP A 50 8.84 4.40 7.47
C TRP A 50 7.96 5.39 6.69
N LEU A 51 7.11 4.91 5.77
CA LEU A 51 6.15 5.77 5.06
C LEU A 51 5.16 6.44 6.02
N ASP A 52 4.70 5.75 7.06
CA ASP A 52 3.87 6.34 8.11
C ASP A 52 4.59 7.50 8.80
N CYS A 53 5.86 7.34 9.17
CA CYS A 53 6.67 8.44 9.71
C CYS A 53 6.78 9.64 8.74
N ILE A 54 6.85 9.40 7.43
CA ILE A 54 6.81 10.49 6.44
C ILE A 54 5.42 11.16 6.42
N TYR A 55 4.34 10.38 6.50
CA TYR A 55 2.99 10.91 6.65
C TYR A 55 2.85 11.79 7.89
N GLN A 56 3.36 11.36 9.06
CA GLN A 56 3.37 12.17 10.29
C GLN A 56 4.15 13.48 10.09
N LEU A 57 5.29 13.44 9.39
CA LEU A 57 6.05 14.64 9.05
C LEU A 57 5.27 15.59 8.12
N MET A 58 4.56 15.05 7.14
CA MET A 58 3.78 15.84 6.20
C MET A 58 2.63 16.57 6.88
N ILE A 59 1.87 15.90 7.74
CA ILE A 59 0.74 16.53 8.44
C ILE A 59 1.19 17.59 9.45
N GLN A 60 2.38 17.44 10.04
CA GLN A 60 2.96 18.46 10.94
C GLN A 60 3.58 19.64 10.15
N ASN A 61 3.84 19.49 8.85
CA ASN A 61 4.56 20.46 8.01
C ASN A 61 3.92 20.60 6.62
N GLU A 62 2.67 21.08 6.57
CA GLU A 62 1.78 21.04 5.39
C GLU A 62 2.36 21.67 4.12
N THR A 63 3.27 22.63 4.23
CA THR A 63 3.86 23.36 3.09
C THR A 63 5.25 22.85 2.69
N SER A 64 5.82 21.91 3.44
CA SER A 64 7.23 21.50 3.30
C SER A 64 7.48 20.38 2.28
N PHE A 65 6.44 19.66 1.86
CA PHE A 65 6.53 18.51 0.95
C PHE A 65 5.79 18.78 -0.36
N GLU A 66 6.44 18.46 -1.49
CA GLU A 66 5.88 18.62 -2.83
C GLU A 66 4.82 17.57 -3.14
N PHE A 67 5.00 16.35 -2.64
CA PHE A 67 4.04 15.28 -2.81
C PHE A 67 2.95 15.33 -1.73
N ASN A 68 1.77 14.81 -2.05
CA ASN A 68 0.61 14.74 -1.15
C ASN A 68 0.39 13.32 -0.59
N GLU A 69 -0.62 13.17 0.27
CA GLU A 69 -0.97 11.87 0.89
C GLU A 69 -1.30 10.78 -0.14
N ILE A 70 -1.89 11.15 -1.28
CA ILE A 70 -2.25 10.22 -2.36
C ILE A 70 -0.98 9.57 -2.90
N PHE A 71 0.10 10.33 -3.11
CA PHE A 71 1.38 9.80 -3.57
C PHE A 71 1.94 8.72 -2.62
N LEU A 72 1.97 9.00 -1.31
CA LEU A 72 2.46 8.05 -0.32
C LEU A 72 1.59 6.80 -0.24
N ARG A 73 0.27 6.95 -0.33
CA ARG A 73 -0.68 5.83 -0.32
C ARG A 73 -0.49 4.92 -1.54
N GLU A 74 -0.37 5.49 -2.75
CA GLU A 74 -0.12 4.69 -3.96
C GLU A 74 1.21 3.93 -3.85
N LEU A 75 2.24 4.56 -3.28
CA LEU A 75 3.53 3.90 -3.05
C LEU A 75 3.41 2.74 -2.05
N ALA A 76 2.73 2.95 -0.92
CA ALA A 76 2.46 1.93 0.07
C ALA A 76 1.69 0.74 -0.55
N GLN A 77 0.64 1.02 -1.30
CA GLN A 77 -0.15 0.00 -1.99
C GLN A 77 0.68 -0.83 -2.97
N HIS A 78 1.52 -0.17 -3.78
CA HIS A 78 2.36 -0.85 -4.76
C HIS A 78 3.58 -1.55 -4.17
N THR A 79 3.88 -1.33 -2.88
CA THR A 79 4.82 -2.16 -2.13
C THR A 79 4.26 -3.57 -1.89
N TYR A 80 2.94 -3.80 -1.92
CA TYR A 80 2.35 -5.14 -1.74
C TYR A 80 1.78 -5.74 -3.04
N SER A 81 1.53 -4.91 -4.06
CA SER A 81 0.73 -5.34 -5.21
C SER A 81 1.47 -6.26 -6.19
N CYS A 82 2.81 -6.36 -6.11
CA CYS A 82 3.67 -7.07 -7.05
C CYS A 82 3.44 -6.68 -8.54
N LEU A 83 2.88 -5.50 -8.80
CA LEU A 83 2.54 -5.07 -10.16
C LEU A 83 3.76 -4.51 -10.90
N TYR A 84 4.67 -3.90 -10.14
CA TYR A 84 5.89 -3.26 -10.63
C TYR A 84 7.12 -3.98 -10.10
N GLY A 85 8.23 -3.91 -10.84
CA GLY A 85 9.50 -4.53 -10.45
C GLY A 85 10.22 -3.83 -9.30
N THR A 86 9.84 -2.59 -8.98
CA THR A 86 10.54 -1.71 -8.04
C THR A 86 10.73 -2.34 -6.65
N PHE A 87 9.76 -3.10 -6.14
CA PHE A 87 9.81 -3.72 -4.81
C PHE A 87 9.85 -5.25 -4.83
N LEU A 88 10.34 -5.85 -5.92
CA LEU A 88 10.56 -7.29 -6.01
C LEU A 88 12.01 -7.65 -5.67
N CYS A 89 12.25 -8.88 -5.20
CA CYS A 89 13.57 -9.35 -4.76
C CYS A 89 14.11 -8.61 -3.52
N ASN A 90 15.21 -9.10 -2.96
CA ASN A 90 15.82 -8.56 -1.75
C ASN A 90 17.04 -7.68 -2.02
N THR A 91 17.81 -8.01 -3.06
CA THR A 91 19.08 -7.35 -3.36
C THR A 91 19.10 -6.81 -4.79
N ASP A 92 19.95 -5.82 -5.06
CA ASP A 92 20.17 -5.34 -6.43
C ASP A 92 20.67 -6.46 -7.34
N PHE A 93 21.59 -7.30 -6.82
CA PHE A 93 22.12 -8.47 -7.53
C PHE A 93 21.02 -9.44 -8.01
N GLU A 94 20.05 -9.75 -7.16
CA GLU A 94 18.89 -10.58 -7.54
C GLU A 94 18.05 -9.92 -8.64
N ARG A 95 17.83 -8.60 -8.58
CA ARG A 95 17.04 -7.87 -9.58
C ARG A 95 17.72 -7.86 -10.95
N THR A 96 19.04 -7.66 -10.97
CA THR A 96 19.84 -7.72 -12.20
C THR A 96 19.83 -9.14 -12.78
N THR A 97 20.03 -10.16 -11.94
CA THR A 97 20.02 -11.57 -12.36
C THR A 97 18.66 -11.97 -12.94
N ALA A 98 17.57 -11.54 -12.29
CA ALA A 98 16.21 -11.74 -12.78
C ALA A 98 15.87 -10.92 -14.04
N ASN A 99 16.70 -9.95 -14.43
CA ASN A 99 16.48 -9.01 -15.53
C ASN A 99 15.18 -8.20 -15.37
N LEU A 100 14.88 -7.72 -14.17
CA LEU A 100 13.62 -7.04 -13.87
C LEU A 100 13.40 -5.78 -14.72
N GLU A 101 14.45 -5.01 -14.98
CA GLU A 101 14.39 -3.79 -15.81
C GLU A 101 13.78 -4.05 -17.20
N LYS A 102 14.07 -5.21 -17.79
CA LYS A 102 13.58 -5.59 -19.12
C LYS A 102 12.21 -6.27 -19.08
N LYS A 103 11.83 -6.86 -17.95
CA LYS A 103 10.64 -7.71 -17.79
C LYS A 103 9.47 -6.99 -17.13
N THR A 104 9.72 -5.88 -16.45
CA THR A 104 8.74 -5.19 -15.60
C THR A 104 8.85 -3.69 -15.75
N LEU A 105 7.77 -2.99 -15.41
CA LEU A 105 7.79 -1.53 -15.28
C LEU A 105 8.16 -1.15 -13.84
N GLY A 106 8.75 0.04 -13.68
CA GLY A 106 8.93 0.65 -12.37
C GLY A 106 7.68 1.38 -11.90
N VAL A 107 7.44 1.42 -10.58
CA VAL A 107 6.31 2.16 -9.99
C VAL A 107 6.38 3.65 -10.32
N TRP A 108 7.59 4.20 -10.47
CA TRP A 108 7.80 5.60 -10.84
C TRP A 108 7.23 5.94 -12.22
N SER A 109 7.17 4.98 -13.15
CA SER A 109 6.53 5.21 -14.45
C SER A 109 5.04 5.54 -14.28
N LEU A 110 4.34 4.86 -13.37
CA LEU A 110 2.95 5.19 -13.03
C LEU A 110 2.88 6.57 -12.35
N LEU A 111 3.69 6.77 -11.31
CA LEU A 111 3.59 7.96 -10.46
C LEU A 111 3.95 9.25 -11.22
N ASN A 112 4.87 9.18 -12.19
CA ASN A 112 5.26 10.33 -12.99
C ASN A 112 4.22 10.67 -14.08
N ILE A 113 3.54 9.67 -14.66
CA ILE A 113 2.46 9.89 -15.64
C ILE A 113 1.30 10.67 -15.00
N GLN A 114 0.97 10.35 -13.76
CA GLN A 114 -0.10 11.02 -13.03
C GLN A 114 0.44 12.07 -12.05
N SER A 115 1.58 12.70 -12.36
CA SER A 115 2.27 13.60 -11.43
C SER A 115 1.40 14.73 -10.86
N THR A 116 0.47 15.29 -11.65
CA THR A 116 -0.35 16.44 -11.23
C THR A 116 -1.27 16.14 -10.04
N GLN A 117 -1.84 14.94 -9.95
CA GLN A 117 -2.70 14.55 -8.81
C GLN A 117 -1.88 14.26 -7.53
N PHE A 118 -0.56 14.15 -7.65
CA PHE A 118 0.34 13.86 -6.53
C PHE A 118 0.98 15.11 -5.95
N ILE A 119 0.82 16.27 -6.59
CA ILE A 119 1.39 17.53 -6.13
C ILE A 119 0.52 18.14 -5.03
N ASN A 120 1.18 18.56 -3.95
CA ASN A 120 0.59 19.35 -2.88
C ASN A 120 0.51 20.83 -3.32
N SER A 121 -0.70 21.38 -3.42
CA SER A 121 -0.93 22.77 -3.83
C SER A 121 -0.34 23.80 -2.87
N SER A 122 -0.13 23.43 -1.61
CA SER A 122 0.44 24.31 -0.58
C SER A 122 1.97 24.24 -0.51
N PHE A 123 2.61 23.45 -1.38
CA PHE A 123 4.07 23.26 -1.33
C PHE A 123 4.81 24.58 -1.59
N ASN A 124 5.69 24.94 -0.65
CA ASN A 124 6.54 26.11 -0.75
C ASN A 124 8.02 25.68 -0.86
N LYS A 125 8.54 25.71 -2.09
CA LYS A 125 9.95 25.36 -2.41
C LYS A 125 10.99 26.26 -1.72
N THR A 126 10.60 27.43 -1.22
CA THR A 126 11.54 28.31 -0.49
C THR A 126 11.85 27.81 0.92
N ILE A 127 11.00 26.95 1.49
CA ILE A 127 11.19 26.38 2.83
C ILE A 127 12.28 25.31 2.78
N LYS A 128 13.48 25.69 3.21
CA LYS A 128 14.67 24.82 3.26
C LYS A 128 15.11 24.46 4.68
N GLU A 129 14.33 24.86 5.68
CA GLU A 129 14.66 24.59 7.07
C GLU A 129 14.66 23.09 7.40
N VAL A 130 15.36 22.76 8.49
CA VAL A 130 15.38 21.43 9.09
C VAL A 130 14.06 21.21 9.80
N LEU A 131 13.39 20.09 9.51
CA LEU A 131 12.15 19.72 10.18
C LEU A 131 12.44 19.01 11.50
N TYR A 132 11.75 19.40 12.58
CA TYR A 132 11.82 18.79 13.90
C TYR A 132 10.44 18.22 14.27
N PRO A 133 10.20 16.90 14.12
CA PRO A 133 8.90 16.31 14.40
C PRO A 133 8.58 16.32 15.89
N SER A 134 7.30 16.54 16.21
CA SER A 134 6.76 16.22 17.52
C SER A 134 6.44 14.72 17.57
N CYS A 135 7.11 14.01 18.46
CA CYS A 135 6.89 12.57 18.70
C CYS A 135 5.92 12.31 19.86
N SER A 136 5.22 13.34 20.35
CA SER A 136 4.22 13.16 21.41
C SER A 136 3.01 12.43 20.85
N ILE A 137 2.46 11.49 21.62
CA ILE A 137 1.31 10.67 21.21
C ILE A 137 0.13 11.53 20.77
N ASP A 138 -0.11 12.65 21.46
CA ASP A 138 -1.19 13.60 21.14
C ASP A 138 -1.06 14.25 19.74
N ASN A 139 0.15 14.28 19.18
CA ASN A 139 0.45 14.87 17.88
C ASN A 139 0.58 13.82 16.77
N LEU A 140 0.44 12.53 17.08
CA LEU A 140 0.43 11.45 16.11
C LEU A 140 -1.00 11.17 15.66
N ARG A 141 -1.19 10.97 14.35
CA ARG A 141 -2.50 10.71 13.76
C ARG A 141 -2.49 9.37 13.06
N ILE A 142 -3.55 8.59 13.25
CA ILE A 142 -3.74 7.37 12.46
C ILE A 142 -3.87 7.77 11.00
N TRP A 143 -3.10 7.11 10.14
CA TRP A 143 -3.21 7.29 8.69
C TRP A 143 -4.47 6.60 8.15
N SER A 144 -5.62 7.23 8.42
CA SER A 144 -6.95 6.65 8.22
C SER A 144 -7.19 6.20 6.77
N VAL A 145 -6.71 6.96 5.79
CA VAL A 145 -6.91 6.61 4.37
C VAL A 145 -6.18 5.33 4.01
N LEU A 146 -5.05 5.02 4.65
CA LEU A 146 -4.33 3.77 4.42
C LEU A 146 -4.94 2.62 5.24
N TYR A 147 -5.12 2.81 6.55
CA TYR A 147 -5.48 1.72 7.46
C TYR A 147 -6.98 1.44 7.57
N LEU A 148 -7.84 2.42 7.28
CA LEU A 148 -9.30 2.31 7.46
C LEU A 148 -10.09 2.30 6.15
N CYS A 149 -9.44 2.34 4.98
CA CYS A 149 -10.12 2.39 3.66
C CYS A 149 -11.00 1.17 3.33
N TYR A 150 -10.97 0.13 4.16
CA TYR A 150 -11.83 -1.05 4.05
C TYR A 150 -12.87 -1.18 5.16
N MET A 151 -13.02 -0.18 6.03
CA MET A 151 -14.14 -0.13 6.95
C MET A 151 -15.39 0.24 6.15
N PRO A 152 -16.36 -0.68 5.96
CA PRO A 152 -17.65 -0.25 5.45
C PRO A 152 -18.18 0.80 6.42
N VAL A 153 -18.59 1.95 5.88
CA VAL A 153 -19.39 2.92 6.63
C VAL A 153 -20.73 2.24 6.90
N GLY A 154 -20.77 1.42 7.95
CA GLY A 154 -21.94 0.69 8.39
C GLY A 154 -22.92 1.68 9.00
N SER A 155 -23.94 2.01 8.21
CA SER A 155 -25.31 2.28 8.63
C SER A 155 -25.50 2.49 10.13
N SER A 156 -25.63 3.76 10.53
CA SER A 156 -26.22 4.12 11.81
C SER A 156 -27.70 3.76 11.81
N GLU A 157 -28.03 2.50 12.04
CA GLU A 157 -29.35 2.10 12.52
C GLU A 157 -29.19 1.46 13.89
N ARG A 158 -29.55 2.23 14.93
CA ARG A 158 -29.74 1.68 16.27
C ARG A 158 -30.91 0.70 16.22
N PRO A 159 -30.78 -0.54 16.70
CA PRO A 159 -31.94 -1.38 16.88
C PRO A 159 -32.78 -0.79 18.02
N SER A 160 -33.91 -0.20 17.65
CA SER A 160 -34.97 0.14 18.59
C SER A 160 -35.58 -1.17 19.07
N SER A 161 -35.52 -1.39 20.37
CA SER A 161 -36.14 -2.51 21.07
C SER A 161 -37.64 -2.54 20.79
N THR A 162 -38.14 -3.61 20.15
CA THR A 162 -39.50 -4.09 20.39
C THR A 162 -39.54 -5.62 20.28
N SER A 163 -39.94 -6.20 21.38
CA SER A 163 -40.20 -7.61 21.65
C SER A 163 -41.31 -8.21 20.79
N THR A 164 -41.14 -9.46 20.33
CA THR A 164 -42.19 -10.49 20.32
C THR A 164 -41.51 -11.88 20.32
N ILE A 165 -41.99 -12.75 21.20
CA ILE A 165 -41.48 -14.09 21.52
C ILE A 165 -42.18 -15.16 20.64
N GLN A 166 -41.48 -16.29 20.46
CA GLN A 166 -41.95 -17.69 20.24
C GLN A 166 -41.68 -18.24 18.83
N ASN A 167 -41.28 -19.49 18.62
CA ASN A 167 -40.51 -20.50 19.37
C ASN A 167 -40.23 -21.62 18.34
N GLU A 168 -39.17 -22.41 18.57
CA GLU A 168 -38.98 -23.80 18.12
C GLU A 168 -38.52 -24.15 16.69
N ASN A 169 -37.24 -24.56 16.63
CA ASN A 169 -36.72 -25.85 16.13
C ASN A 169 -37.29 -26.44 14.82
N ASN A 170 -36.47 -26.46 13.77
CA ASN A 170 -35.84 -27.70 13.30
C ASN A 170 -34.88 -27.49 12.12
N ASN A 171 -33.82 -28.29 12.12
CA ASN A 171 -32.87 -28.48 11.03
C ASN A 171 -33.58 -28.78 9.70
N ASN A 172 -33.05 -28.23 8.60
CA ASN A 172 -32.77 -28.98 7.37
C ASN A 172 -32.00 -28.14 6.35
N ASP A 173 -31.06 -28.81 5.70
CA ASP A 173 -30.28 -28.37 4.55
C ASP A 173 -31.11 -27.68 3.45
N ARG A 174 -30.57 -26.60 2.87
CA ARG A 174 -30.50 -26.33 1.41
C ARG A 174 -29.87 -24.98 1.08
N GLN A 175 -28.76 -25.06 0.34
CA GLN A 175 -28.40 -24.27 -0.85
C GLN A 175 -28.59 -22.73 -0.89
N SER A 176 -27.44 -22.08 -1.11
CA SER A 176 -27.18 -20.94 -2.00
C SER A 176 -27.91 -19.61 -1.76
N THR A 177 -27.13 -18.57 -1.42
CA THR A 177 -27.30 -17.26 -2.06
C THR A 177 -25.96 -16.53 -2.10
N ILE A 178 -25.36 -16.50 -3.29
CA ILE A 178 -24.26 -15.61 -3.62
C ILE A 178 -24.88 -14.21 -3.77
N CYS A 179 -24.61 -13.32 -2.83
CA CYS A 179 -24.90 -11.91 -3.00
C CYS A 179 -23.74 -11.27 -3.78
N GLU A 180 -23.87 -11.24 -5.11
CA GLU A 180 -23.04 -10.40 -5.97
C GLU A 180 -23.36 -8.93 -5.67
N SER A 181 -22.51 -8.26 -4.89
CA SER A 181 -22.48 -6.80 -4.84
C SER A 181 -21.40 -6.30 -5.79
N ASN A 182 -21.89 -5.86 -6.96
CA ASN A 182 -21.13 -5.17 -7.99
C ASN A 182 -20.65 -3.81 -7.47
N GLY A 183 -19.34 -3.55 -7.46
CA GLY A 183 -18.85 -2.22 -7.07
C GLY A 183 -17.37 -2.00 -6.82
N LEU A 184 -16.43 -2.67 -7.51
CA LEU A 184 -15.09 -2.11 -7.74
C LEU A 184 -14.56 -2.57 -9.12
N PRO A 185 -13.93 -1.68 -9.92
CA PRO A 185 -13.83 -1.86 -11.36
C PRO A 185 -12.97 -3.05 -11.75
N ASN A 186 -13.45 -3.75 -12.78
CA ASN A 186 -12.93 -4.93 -13.44
C ASN A 186 -11.44 -4.93 -13.87
N LEU A 187 -10.62 -3.93 -13.52
CA LEU A 187 -9.24 -3.80 -13.98
C LEU A 187 -8.30 -4.84 -13.34
N PHE A 188 -8.40 -5.06 -12.03
CA PHE A 188 -7.60 -6.08 -11.32
C PHE A 188 -8.01 -7.52 -11.69
N LYS A 189 -9.31 -7.77 -11.90
CA LYS A 189 -9.82 -9.09 -12.31
C LYS A 189 -9.50 -9.43 -13.77
N LYS A 190 -9.44 -8.43 -14.66
CA LYS A 190 -9.15 -8.61 -16.10
C LYS A 190 -7.65 -8.76 -16.38
N MET A 191 -6.78 -8.13 -15.60
CA MET A 191 -5.32 -8.32 -15.70
C MET A 191 -4.86 -9.67 -15.14
N SER A 192 -5.45 -10.14 -14.04
CA SER A 192 -5.23 -11.50 -13.53
C SER A 192 -5.66 -12.59 -14.53
N ARG A 193 -6.74 -12.35 -15.29
CA ARG A 193 -7.22 -13.27 -16.34
C ARG A 193 -6.34 -13.31 -17.59
N ARG A 194 -5.65 -12.21 -17.94
CA ARG A 194 -4.75 -12.19 -19.12
C ARG A 194 -3.47 -12.99 -18.90
N ARG A 195 -2.93 -13.06 -17.67
CA ARG A 195 -1.81 -13.95 -17.32
C ARG A 195 -2.21 -15.41 -17.11
N LYS A 196 -3.46 -15.68 -16.72
CA LYS A 196 -3.99 -17.06 -16.57
C LYS A 196 -3.99 -17.89 -17.86
N ARG A 197 -3.78 -17.27 -19.03
CA ARG A 197 -3.73 -17.96 -20.32
C ARG A 197 -2.33 -18.42 -20.74
N GLN A 198 -1.26 -18.00 -20.05
CA GLN A 198 0.11 -18.29 -20.48
C GLN A 198 0.90 -19.24 -19.57
N ASP A 199 0.54 -19.42 -18.29
CA ASP A 199 1.27 -20.34 -17.42
C ASP A 199 0.32 -21.27 -16.63
N SER A 200 -0.04 -22.38 -17.25
CA SER A 200 -0.64 -23.53 -16.57
C SER A 200 0.46 -24.31 -15.85
N ASN A 201 0.91 -23.83 -14.69
CA ASN A 201 1.46 -24.61 -13.56
C ASN A 201 2.17 -23.68 -12.56
N SER A 202 1.41 -22.91 -11.78
CA SER A 202 1.84 -22.53 -10.43
C SER A 202 0.65 -22.03 -9.62
N THR A 203 0.52 -22.53 -8.40
CA THR A 203 -0.55 -22.17 -7.46
C THR A 203 -0.34 -20.74 -6.95
N GLN A 204 -0.85 -19.74 -7.67
CA GLN A 204 -0.86 -18.35 -7.18
C GLN A 204 -2.16 -18.07 -6.41
N ARG A 205 -2.04 -18.01 -5.08
CA ARG A 205 -3.07 -17.43 -4.21
C ARG A 205 -2.97 -15.90 -4.30
N SER A 206 -4.12 -15.29 -4.53
CA SER A 206 -4.30 -13.84 -4.52
C SER A 206 -3.92 -13.28 -3.15
N VAL A 207 -2.84 -12.51 -3.05
CA VAL A 207 -2.56 -11.70 -1.85
C VAL A 207 -3.50 -10.50 -1.92
N CYS A 208 -4.74 -10.72 -1.46
CA CYS A 208 -5.58 -9.63 -1.00
C CYS A 208 -4.90 -9.06 0.24
N ILE A 209 -4.88 -7.73 0.35
CA ILE A 209 -4.55 -7.00 1.58
C ILE A 209 -5.61 -7.41 2.63
N ARG A 210 -5.39 -8.57 3.24
CA ARG A 210 -5.98 -8.98 4.50
C ARG A 210 -4.79 -9.10 5.42
N PHE A 211 -4.50 -8.04 6.14
CA PHE A 211 -3.92 -8.04 7.48
C PHE A 211 -3.52 -6.59 7.80
N PHE A 212 -4.48 -5.85 8.35
CA PHE A 212 -4.25 -4.90 9.43
C PHE A 212 -5.55 -4.91 10.25
N ILE A 213 -5.38 -5.24 11.54
CA ILE A 213 -6.37 -5.68 12.55
C ILE A 213 -6.61 -7.19 12.55
#